data_AF-A0A838DAZ3-F1
#
_entry.id   AF-A0A838DAZ3-F1
#
_cell.length_a   1.000
_cell.length_b   1.000
_cell.length_c   1.000
_cell.angle_alpha   90.00
_cell.angle_beta   90.00
_cell.angle_gamma   90.00
#
_symmetry.space_group_name_H-M   'P 1'
#
loop_
_entity.id
_entity.type
_entity.pdbx_description
1 polymer ?
#
loop_
_entity_poly.entity_id
_entity_poly.type
_entity_poly.pdbx_seq_one_letter_code
_entity_poly.pdbx_strand_id
1 'polypeptide(L)'
;MVVVVFIILILTFQNYLPLSEGKEGFSFDLAINTAISFITDTNLQHYVGDQQLSITSQMVAITFTMFIAPASGIAAAFAFIRSFIRKNYGLGNFYVDLLELL
;
A
#
# COMPACT_ATOMS: atom_id res chain seq x y z
N MET A 1 5.98 8.17 -0.33
CA MET A 1 6.00 8.60 -1.75
C MET A 1 6.49 7.50 -2.70
N VAL A 2 7.58 6.78 -2.39
CA VAL A 2 8.11 5.69 -3.25
C VAL A 2 7.06 4.62 -3.55
N VAL A 3 6.37 4.10 -2.53
CA VAL A 3 5.32 3.07 -2.70
C VAL A 3 4.20 3.56 -3.62
N VAL A 4 3.76 4.82 -3.48
CA VAL A 4 2.66 5.38 -4.29
C VAL A 4 3.03 5.39 -5.77
N VAL A 5 4.23 5.86 -6.11
CA VAL A 5 4.71 5.87 -7.50
C VAL A 5 4.79 4.44 -8.04
N PHE A 6 5.29 3.50 -7.23
CA PHE A 6 5.35 2.08 -7.60
C PHE A 6 3.96 1.49 -7.90
N ILE A 7 2.96 1.76 -7.05
CA ILE A 7 1.58 1.31 -7.26
C ILE A 7 0.96 1.94 -8.51
N ILE A 8 1.14 3.23 -8.73
CA ILE A 8 0.64 3.91 -9.94
C ILE A 8 1.21 3.24 -11.19
N LEU A 9 2.52 2.99 -11.23
CA LEU A 9 3.16 2.32 -12.36
C LEU A 9 2.59 0.92 -12.60
N ILE A 10 2.38 0.13 -11.54
CA ILE A 10 1.77 -1.21 -11.67
C ILE A 10 0.36 -1.10 -12.26
N LEU A 11 -0.49 -0.25 -11.71
CA LEU A 11 -1.89 -0.15 -12.12
C LEU A 11 -2.04 0.42 -13.54
N THR A 12 -1.21 1.39 -13.93
CA THR A 12 -1.23 1.96 -15.28
C THR A 12 -0.67 0.99 -16.32
N PHE A 13 0.36 0.22 -15.98
CA PHE A 13 1.04 -0.70 -16.92
C PHE A 13 0.68 -2.18 -16.71
N GLN A 14 -0.40 -2.49 -15.99
CA GLN A 14 -0.75 -3.86 -15.63
C GLN A 14 -0.96 -4.79 -16.84
N ASN A 15 -1.33 -4.22 -17.99
CA ASN A 15 -1.51 -4.94 -19.24
C ASN A 15 -0.21 -5.54 -19.78
N TYR A 16 0.95 -4.97 -19.42
CA TYR A 16 2.28 -5.46 -19.84
C TYR A 16 2.92 -6.41 -18.82
N LEU A 17 2.32 -6.56 -17.64
CA LEU A 17 2.84 -7.42 -16.58
C LEU A 17 2.46 -8.89 -16.81
N PRO A 18 3.24 -9.85 -16.28
CA PRO A 18 2.81 -11.25 -16.27
C PRO A 18 1.47 -11.40 -15.55
N LEU A 19 0.68 -12.43 -15.87
CA LEU A 19 -0.63 -12.67 -15.27
C LEU A 19 -1.60 -11.48 -15.42
N SER A 20 -1.51 -10.73 -16.52
CA SER A 20 -2.40 -9.61 -16.81
C SER A 20 -3.83 -10.03 -17.15
N GLU A 21 -4.04 -11.28 -17.59
CA GLU A 21 -5.34 -11.82 -18.02
C GLU A 21 -6.07 -10.98 -19.08
N GLY A 22 -5.31 -10.23 -19.89
CA GLY A 22 -5.87 -9.32 -20.89
C GLY A 22 -6.56 -8.08 -20.29
N LYS A 23 -6.37 -7.79 -19.00
CA LYS A 23 -6.88 -6.58 -18.35
C LYS A 23 -6.14 -5.35 -18.86
N GLU A 24 -6.89 -4.29 -19.16
CA GLU A 24 -6.32 -3.01 -19.58
C GLU A 24 -5.69 -2.24 -18.41
N GLY A 25 -4.72 -1.38 -18.72
CA GLY A 25 -4.15 -0.43 -17.77
C GLY A 25 -5.22 0.54 -17.24
N PHE A 26 -5.14 0.91 -15.97
CA PHE A 26 -5.99 1.97 -15.43
C PHE A 26 -5.65 3.32 -16.07
N SER A 27 -6.67 4.18 -16.23
CA SER A 27 -6.44 5.59 -16.51
C SER A 27 -5.62 6.20 -15.37
N PHE A 28 -4.84 7.24 -15.70
CA PHE A 28 -3.90 7.82 -14.74
C PHE A 28 -4.58 8.37 -13.47
N ASP A 29 -5.76 8.98 -13.62
CA ASP A 29 -6.57 9.48 -12.52
C ASP A 29 -7.09 8.35 -11.62
N LEU A 30 -7.54 7.23 -12.19
CA LEU A 30 -8.00 6.07 -11.44
C LEU A 30 -6.82 5.38 -10.72
N ALA A 31 -5.67 5.26 -11.38
CA ALA A 31 -4.46 4.71 -10.78
C ALA A 31 -3.98 5.55 -9.59
N ILE A 32 -3.99 6.89 -9.70
CA ILE A 32 -3.67 7.79 -8.58
C ILE A 32 -4.67 7.62 -7.44
N ASN A 33 -5.97 7.68 -7.73
CA ASN A 33 -7.01 7.57 -6.72
C ASN A 33 -6.88 6.25 -5.95
N THR A 34 -6.67 5.15 -6.67
CA THR A 34 -6.50 3.82 -6.09
C THR A 34 -5.22 3.74 -5.26
N ALA A 35 -4.08 4.19 -5.79
CA ALA A 35 -2.80 4.14 -5.08
C ALA A 35 -2.83 4.95 -3.77
N ILE A 36 -3.43 6.15 -3.79
CA ILE A 36 -3.57 6.99 -2.60
C ILE A 36 -4.55 6.34 -1.62
N SER A 37 -5.70 5.87 -2.10
CA SER A 37 -6.72 5.24 -1.28
C SER A 37 -6.17 4.06 -0.46
N PHE A 38 -5.38 3.19 -1.09
CA PHE A 38 -4.82 2.02 -0.45
C PHE A 38 -3.61 2.33 0.44
N ILE A 39 -2.73 3.26 0.06
CA ILE A 39 -1.59 3.63 0.94
C ILE A 39 -2.04 4.40 2.18
N THR A 40 -3.21 5.05 2.14
CA THR A 40 -3.84 5.70 3.30
C THR A 40 -4.78 4.76 4.07
N ASP A 41 -4.75 3.45 3.78
CA ASP A 41 -5.58 2.42 4.41
C ASP A 41 -7.10 2.69 4.31
N THR A 42 -7.52 3.47 3.31
CA THR A 42 -8.92 3.85 3.10
C THR A 42 -9.65 2.81 2.26
N ASN A 43 -8.94 2.18 1.32
CA ASN A 43 -9.46 1.13 0.44
C ASN A 43 -10.76 1.49 -0.29
N LEU A 44 -10.96 2.78 -0.57
CA LEU A 44 -11.96 3.32 -1.49
C LEU A 44 -11.70 2.82 -2.92
N GLN A 45 -12.74 2.31 -3.57
CA GLN A 45 -12.67 1.68 -4.88
C GLN A 45 -13.67 2.29 -5.85
N HIS A 46 -13.16 2.85 -6.95
CA HIS A 46 -13.94 3.36 -8.08
C HIS A 46 -13.83 2.44 -9.31
N TYR A 47 -13.52 1.17 -9.08
CA TYR A 47 -13.35 0.13 -10.07
C TYR A 47 -13.99 -1.18 -9.58
N VAL A 48 -14.24 -2.11 -10.48
CA VAL A 48 -14.69 -3.48 -10.16
C VAL A 48 -13.48 -4.40 -10.20
N GLY A 49 -13.08 -4.93 -9.03
CA GLY A 49 -11.84 -5.69 -8.85
C GLY A 49 -11.63 -6.82 -9.86
N ASP A 50 -12.55 -7.78 -9.92
CA ASP A 50 -12.43 -8.96 -10.79
C ASP A 50 -12.50 -8.63 -12.29
N GLN A 51 -13.08 -7.48 -12.64
CA GLN A 51 -13.24 -7.08 -14.03
C GLN A 51 -12.08 -6.24 -14.52
N GLN A 52 -11.46 -5.42 -13.68
CA GLN A 52 -10.49 -4.40 -14.10
C GLN A 52 -9.07 -4.63 -13.59
N LEU A 53 -8.87 -5.36 -12.48
CA LEU A 53 -7.53 -5.67 -11.99
C LEU A 53 -7.04 -7.01 -12.52
N SER A 54 -5.78 -7.05 -12.92
CA SER A 54 -5.05 -8.30 -13.15
C SER A 54 -4.69 -9.00 -11.84
N ILE A 55 -4.41 -10.30 -11.89
CA ILE A 55 -3.91 -11.06 -10.72
C ILE A 55 -2.62 -10.42 -10.18
N THR A 56 -1.71 -9.99 -11.05
CA THR A 56 -0.47 -9.31 -10.60
C THR A 56 -0.77 -8.00 -9.87
N SER A 57 -1.71 -7.19 -10.38
CA SER A 57 -2.11 -5.95 -9.70
C SER A 57 -2.77 -6.26 -8.35
N GLN A 58 -3.63 -7.27 -8.27
CA GLN A 58 -4.25 -7.68 -7.02
C GLN A 58 -3.19 -8.08 -5.98
N MET A 59 -2.22 -8.91 -6.36
CA MET A 59 -1.17 -9.36 -5.43
C MET A 59 -0.18 -8.25 -5.05
N VAL A 60 0.40 -7.58 -6.05
CA VAL A 60 1.57 -6.71 -5.85
C VAL A 60 1.18 -5.28 -5.50
N ALA A 61 0.01 -4.80 -5.95
CA ALA A 61 -0.49 -3.51 -5.55
C ALA A 61 -1.44 -3.60 -4.37
N ILE A 62 -2.60 -4.24 -4.57
CA ILE A 62 -3.71 -4.21 -3.60
C ILE A 62 -3.30 -4.93 -2.31
N THR A 63 -2.99 -6.23 -2.37
CA THR A 63 -2.65 -7.01 -1.18
C THR A 63 -1.42 -6.46 -0.46
N PHE A 64 -0.35 -6.09 -1.19
CA PHE A 64 0.82 -5.45 -0.60
C PHE A 64 0.48 -4.22 0.25
N THR A 65 -0.35 -3.31 -0.28
CA THR A 65 -0.74 -2.10 0.47
C THR A 65 -1.64 -2.38 1.67
N MET A 66 -2.47 -3.44 1.61
CA MET A 66 -3.30 -3.88 2.74
C MET A 66 -2.48 -4.38 3.94
N PHE A 67 -1.18 -4.64 3.80
CA PHE A 67 -0.29 -4.95 4.92
C PHE A 67 0.56 -3.75 5.32
N ILE A 68 1.20 -3.09 4.35
CA ILE A 68 2.14 -1.99 4.62
C ILE A 68 1.45 -0.77 5.23
N ALA A 69 0.25 -0.42 4.78
CA ALA A 69 -0.47 0.76 5.26
C ALA A 69 -0.87 0.62 6.75
N PRO A 70 -1.59 -0.44 7.18
CA PRO A 70 -1.94 -0.59 8.59
C PRO A 70 -0.71 -0.85 9.48
N ALA A 71 0.27 -1.63 9.02
CA ALA A 71 1.51 -1.85 9.79
C ALA A 71 2.26 -0.53 10.06
N SER A 72 2.30 0.38 9.08
CA SER A 72 2.87 1.72 9.27
C SER A 72 2.11 2.54 10.31
N GLY A 73 0.77 2.47 10.31
CA GLY A 73 -0.09 3.13 11.29
C GLY A 73 0.14 2.62 12.72
N ILE A 74 0.23 1.30 12.88
CA ILE A 74 0.48 0.67 14.19
C ILE A 74 1.92 0.96 14.67
N ALA A 75 2.93 0.92 13.79
CA ALA A 75 4.30 1.30 14.14
C ALA A 75 4.39 2.74 14.65
N ALA A 76 3.66 3.67 14.02
CA ALA A 76 3.55 5.05 14.49
C ALA A 76 2.88 5.15 15.87
N ALA A 77 1.81 4.37 16.10
CA ALA A 77 1.15 4.30 17.41
C ALA A 77 2.09 3.75 18.50
N PHE A 78 2.92 2.73 18.19
CA PHE A 78 3.91 2.20 19.13
C PHE A 78 4.99 3.24 19.46
N ALA A 79 5.45 4.02 18.48
CA ALA A 79 6.38 5.12 18.72
C ALA A 79 5.73 6.20 19.62
N PHE A 80 4.46 6.53 19.39
CA PHE A 80 3.70 7.47 20.21
C PHE A 80 3.56 6.98 21.66
N ILE A 81 3.17 5.73 21.88
CA ILE A 81 3.08 5.13 23.22
C ILE A 81 4.45 5.13 23.92
N ARG A 82 5.53 4.74 23.21
CA ARG A 82 6.90 4.75 23.75
C ARG A 82 7.36 6.14 24.18
N SER A 83 6.87 7.20 23.55
CA SER A 83 7.22 8.58 23.91
C SER A 83 6.76 8.99 25.31
N PHE A 84 5.66 8.41 25.82
CA PHE A 84 5.18 8.67 27.18
C PHE A 84 5.88 7.81 28.24
N ILE A 85 6.24 6.58 27.87
CA ILE A 85 6.80 5.59 28.82
C ILE A 85 8.31 5.78 28.99
N ARG A 86 9.04 6.07 27.90
CA ARG A 86 10.50 6.18 27.89
C ARG A 86 10.93 7.64 27.99
N LYS A 87 11.51 8.03 29.13
CA LYS A 87 11.99 9.42 29.35
C LYS A 87 13.37 9.73 28.76
N ASN A 88 14.25 8.73 28.66
CA ASN A 88 15.67 8.91 28.28
C ASN A 88 16.14 8.01 27.11
N TYR A 89 15.23 7.25 26.50
CA TYR A 89 15.55 6.37 25.37
C TYR A 89 14.72 6.81 24.16
N GLY A 90 15.28 6.67 22.96
CA GLY A 90 14.58 7.02 21.71
C GLY A 90 13.30 6.18 21.48
N LEU A 91 12.56 6.56 20.43
CA LEU A 91 11.25 5.98 20.10
C LEU A 91 11.32 4.54 19.56
N GLY A 92 12.51 3.99 19.35
CA GLY A 92 12.76 2.67 18.76
C GLY A 92 13.23 2.77 17.31
N ASN A 93 13.04 1.69 16.55
CA ASN A 93 13.38 1.62 15.14
C ASN A 93 12.12 1.27 14.33
N PHE A 94 11.67 2.22 13.51
CA PHE A 94 10.48 2.07 12.67
C PHE A 94 10.54 0.82 11.79
N TYR A 95 11.69 0.47 11.22
CA TYR A 95 11.81 -0.69 10.34
C TYR A 95 11.68 -2.01 11.10
N VAL A 96 12.17 -2.07 12.34
CA VAL A 96 11.99 -3.26 13.19
C VAL A 96 10.52 -3.40 13.57
N ASP A 97 9.91 -2.30 14.03
CA ASP A 97 8.48 -2.29 14.38
C ASP A 97 7.61 -2.69 13.18
N LEU A 98 7.91 -2.15 11.99
CA LEU A 98 7.21 -2.48 10.76
C LEU A 98 7.36 -3.96 10.39
N LEU A 99 8.57 -4.52 10.46
CA LEU A 99 8.83 -5.93 10.14
C LEU A 99 8.22 -6.90 11.16
N GLU A 100 8.06 -6.51 12.42
CA GLU A 100 7.37 -7.32 13.44
C GLU A 100 5.84 -7.33 13.24
N LEU A 101 5.30 -6.29 12.59
CA LEU A 101 3.86 -6.13 12.34
C LEU A 101 3.40 -6.73 11.01
N LEU A 102 4.32 -6.95 10.06
CA LEU A 102 4.07 -7.57 8.76
C LEU A 102 4.07 -9.10 8.85
#